data_AF-A0A831LID4-F1
#
_entry.id   AF-A0A831LID4-F1
#
_cell.length_a   1.000
_cell.length_b   1.000
_cell.length_c   1.000
_cell.angle_alpha   90.00
_cell.angle_beta   90.00
_cell.angle_gamma   90.00
#
_symmetry.space_group_name_H-M   'P 1'
#
loop_
_entity.id
_entity.type
_entity.pdbx_description
1 polymer ?
#
loop_
_entity_poly.entity_id
_entity_poly.type
_entity_poly.pdbx_seq_one_letter_code
_entity_poly.pdbx_strand_id
1 'polypeptide(L)'
;MTGLGLAMSGRVYPFQTDNPLTILAFFADIGNGLFYLLTRLLRWGGGDLARATFEFGTAYIAGAGLLNFLVAIDAYDIGAGKKS
;
A
#
# COMPACT_ATOMS: atom_id res chain seq x y z
N MET A 1 -4.80 -0.74 8.69
CA MET A 1 -5.15 -1.55 7.51
C MET A 1 -3.94 -2.35 7.01
N THR A 2 -2.82 -1.72 6.67
CA THR A 2 -1.62 -2.36 6.10
C THR A 2 -1.05 -3.50 6.95
N GLY A 3 -0.98 -3.34 8.27
CA GLY A 3 -0.50 -4.40 9.18
C GLY A 3 -1.36 -5.68 9.14
N LEU A 4 -2.68 -5.55 8.98
CA LEU A 4 -3.58 -6.70 8.79
C LEU A 4 -3.33 -7.37 7.44
N GLY A 5 -3.15 -6.58 6.38
CA GLY A 5 -2.83 -7.11 5.06
C GLY A 5 -1.50 -7.89 5.05
N LEU A 6 -0.48 -7.41 5.79
CA LEU A 6 0.78 -8.14 5.98
C LEU A 6 0.57 -9.43 6.78
N ALA A 7 -0.24 -9.42 7.84
CA ALA A 7 -0.58 -10.62 8.60
C ALA A 7 -1.32 -11.67 7.74
N MET A 8 -2.17 -11.22 6.80
CA MET A 8 -2.84 -12.04 5.81
C MET A 8 -1.93 -12.55 4.69
N SER A 9 -0.62 -12.26 4.79
CA SER A 9 0.41 -12.60 3.80
C SER A 9 0.20 -11.93 2.45
N GLY A 10 -0.41 -10.75 2.44
CA GLY A 10 -0.55 -9.93 1.23
C GLY A 10 0.79 -9.53 0.63
N ARG A 11 0.78 -9.25 -0.68
CA ARG A 11 1.96 -8.79 -1.41
C ARG A 11 2.08 -7.26 -1.29
N VAL A 12 3.31 -6.80 -1.05
CA VAL A 12 3.71 -5.42 -1.29
C VAL A 12 4.49 -5.41 -2.60
N TYR A 13 4.02 -4.63 -3.56
CA TYR A 13 4.58 -4.59 -4.89
C TYR A 13 5.91 -3.81 -4.89
N PRO A 14 7.01 -4.43 -5.35
CA PRO A 14 8.24 -3.68 -5.63
C PRO A 14 8.05 -2.80 -6.86
N PHE A 15 8.98 -1.88 -7.08
CA PHE A 15 9.03 -1.17 -8.35
C PHE A 15 9.33 -2.15 -9.48
N GLN A 16 8.31 -2.46 -10.29
CA GLN A 16 8.41 -3.30 -11.47
C GLN A 16 7.52 -2.74 -12.58
N THR A 17 7.97 -2.87 -13.81
CA THR A 17 7.35 -2.27 -15.00
C THR A 17 6.77 -3.32 -15.95
N ASP A 18 6.65 -4.57 -15.51
CA ASP A 18 6.19 -5.70 -16.34
C ASP A 18 4.75 -5.50 -16.85
N ASN A 19 3.89 -4.87 -16.05
CA ASN A 19 2.51 -4.59 -16.41
C ASN A 19 2.05 -3.25 -15.77
N PRO A 20 1.28 -2.41 -16.50
CA PRO A 20 0.67 -1.20 -15.96
C PRO A 20 -0.04 -1.38 -14.61
N LEU A 21 -0.72 -2.51 -14.40
CA LEU A 21 -1.43 -2.78 -13.15
C LEU A 21 -0.48 -2.85 -11.95
N THR A 22 0.72 -3.39 -12.15
CA THR A 22 1.70 -3.48 -11.07
C THR A 22 2.34 -2.14 -10.76
N ILE A 23 2.50 -1.27 -11.76
CA ILE A 23 2.95 0.10 -11.55
C ILE A 23 1.94 0.84 -10.66
N LEU A 24 0.65 0.69 -10.95
CA LEU A 24 -0.41 1.30 -10.15
C LEU A 24 -0.44 0.75 -8.72
N ALA A 25 -0.27 -0.57 -8.56
CA ALA A 25 -0.19 -1.20 -7.25
C ALA A 25 1.04 -0.73 -6.45
N PHE A 26 2.19 -0.56 -7.11
CA PHE A 26 3.37 0.04 -6.51
C PHE A 26 3.11 1.46 -6.02
N PHE A 27 2.44 2.30 -6.82
CA PHE A 27 2.07 3.65 -6.39
C PHE A 27 1.15 3.61 -5.18
N ALA A 28 0.12 2.76 -5.18
CA ALA A 28 -0.73 2.56 -4.02
C ALA A 28 0.10 2.17 -2.78
N ASP A 29 1.04 1.24 -2.93
CA ASP A 29 1.87 0.75 -1.84
C ASP A 29 2.83 1.80 -1.27
N ILE A 30 3.35 2.72 -2.09
CA ILE A 30 4.15 3.87 -1.61
C ILE A 30 3.35 4.72 -0.61
N GLY A 31 2.02 4.83 -0.78
CA GLY A 31 1.16 5.55 0.16
C GLY A 31 1.18 5.00 1.59
N ASN A 32 1.67 3.76 1.78
CA ASN A 32 1.89 3.20 3.11
C ASN A 32 3.15 3.73 3.82
N GLY A 33 4.00 4.50 3.12
CA GLY A 33 5.13 5.24 3.68
C GLY A 33 6.11 4.36 4.48
N LEU A 34 6.10 4.52 5.80
CA LEU A 34 7.00 3.77 6.69
C LEU A 34 6.81 2.25 6.58
N PHE A 35 5.56 1.78 6.42
CA PHE A 35 5.30 0.35 6.27
C PHE A 35 5.92 -0.22 4.98
N TYR A 36 5.92 0.55 3.89
CA TYR A 36 6.57 0.16 2.64
C TYR A 36 8.10 0.03 2.80
N LEU A 37 8.72 0.97 3.52
CA LEU A 37 10.15 0.91 3.82
C LEU A 37 10.48 -0.29 4.72
N LEU A 38 9.69 -0.54 5.76
CA LEU A 38 9.90 -1.65 6.68
C LEU A 38 9.78 -3.00 5.98
N THR A 39 8.77 -3.18 5.12
CA THR A 39 8.60 -4.41 4.36
C THR A 39 9.76 -4.63 3.40
N ARG A 40 10.30 -3.56 2.79
CA ARG A 40 11.47 -3.65 1.92
C ARG A 40 12.75 -4.03 2.68
N LEU A 41 12.98 -3.44 3.85
CA LEU A 41 14.17 -3.70 4.67
C LEU A 41 14.15 -5.11 5.26
N LEU A 42 13.00 -5.54 5.78
CA LEU A 42 12.82 -6.85 6.40
C LEU A 42 12.57 -7.98 5.38
N ARG A 43 12.55 -7.65 4.07
CA ARG A 43 12.17 -8.55 2.97
C ARG A 43 10.82 -9.24 3.22
N TRP A 44 9.91 -8.52 3.87
CA TRP A 44 8.57 -8.95 4.20
C TRP A 44 7.59 -8.49 3.11
N GLY A 45 6.42 -9.13 3.02
CA GLY A 45 5.43 -8.79 1.98
C GLY A 45 5.74 -9.36 0.59
N GLY A 46 6.53 -10.44 0.48
CA GLY A 46 6.71 -11.17 -0.79
C GLY A 46 5.42 -11.80 -1.33
N GLY A 47 4.43 -11.97 -0.45
CA GLY A 47 3.15 -12.59 -0.77
C GLY A 47 3.20 -14.10 -0.75
N ASP A 48 2.19 -14.76 -0.19
CA ASP A 48 2.03 -16.21 -0.23
C ASP A 48 0.77 -16.58 -1.00
N LEU A 49 0.92 -16.85 -2.31
CA LEU A 49 -0.18 -17.16 -3.22
C LEU A 49 -0.98 -18.42 -2.80
N ALA A 50 -0.40 -19.30 -1.99
CA ALA A 50 -1.07 -20.51 -1.54
C ALA A 50 -2.11 -20.26 -0.43
N ARG A 51 -2.10 -19.07 0.19
CA ARG A 51 -3.06 -18.72 1.25
C ARG A 51 -4.31 -18.08 0.67
N ALA A 52 -5.48 -18.58 1.09
CA ALA A 52 -6.77 -18.00 0.70
C ALA A 52 -6.92 -16.51 1.10
N THR A 53 -6.19 -16.05 2.13
CA THR A 53 -6.21 -14.66 2.59
C THR A 53 -5.32 -13.72 1.77
N PHE A 54 -4.51 -14.23 0.86
CA PHE A 54 -3.51 -13.48 0.11
C PHE A 54 -4.08 -12.31 -0.69
N GLU A 55 -5.12 -12.57 -1.48
CA GLU A 55 -5.71 -11.57 -2.36
C GLU A 55 -6.35 -10.43 -1.55
N PHE A 56 -7.07 -10.80 -0.49
CA PHE A 56 -7.64 -9.86 0.46
C PHE A 56 -6.56 -9.03 1.18
N GLY A 57 -5.48 -9.67 1.61
CA GLY A 57 -4.37 -8.99 2.28
C GLY A 57 -3.70 -7.97 1.37
N THR A 58 -3.49 -8.34 0.10
CA THR A 58 -2.93 -7.46 -0.94
C THR A 58 -3.86 -6.27 -1.20
N ALA A 59 -5.17 -6.50 -1.32
CA ALA A 59 -6.15 -5.42 -1.47
C ALA A 59 -6.20 -4.49 -0.25
N TYR A 60 -6.06 -5.03 0.97
CA TYR A 60 -6.00 -4.24 2.20
C TYR A 60 -4.77 -3.31 2.24
N ILE A 61 -3.61 -3.80 1.79
CA ILE A 61 -2.37 -3.00 1.73
C ILE A 61 -2.53 -1.87 0.70
N ALA A 62 -3.03 -2.18 -0.50
CA ALA A 62 -3.24 -1.18 -1.55
C ALA A 62 -4.27 -0.13 -1.12
N GLY A 63 -5.41 -0.56 -0.56
CA GLY A 63 -6.46 0.34 -0.07
C GLY A 63 -5.97 1.25 1.05
N ALA A 64 -5.14 0.73 1.96
CA ALA A 64 -4.53 1.54 3.02
C ALA A 64 -3.65 2.66 2.46
N GLY A 65 -2.82 2.35 1.46
CA GLY A 65 -1.93 3.33 0.86
C GLY A 65 -2.68 4.41 0.08
N LEU A 66 -3.71 4.04 -0.69
CA LEU A 66 -4.58 5.00 -1.36
C LEU A 66 -5.33 5.91 -0.36
N LEU A 67 -5.85 5.35 0.74
CA LEU A 67 -6.48 6.13 1.80
C LEU A 67 -5.50 7.11 2.45
N ASN A 68 -4.26 6.70 2.70
CA ASN A 68 -3.24 7.61 3.23
C ASN A 68 -2.95 8.77 2.27
N PHE A 69 -2.96 8.54 0.95
CA PHE A 69 -2.85 9.65 -0.01
C PHE A 69 -4.04 10.59 0.04
N LEU A 70 -5.26 10.06 0.12
CA LEU A 70 -6.44 10.90 0.25
C LEU A 70 -6.38 11.76 1.51
N VAL A 71 -5.97 11.19 2.64
CA VAL A 71 -5.75 11.93 3.89
C VAL A 71 -4.65 12.98 3.74
N ALA A 72 -3.54 12.65 3.09
CA ALA A 72 -2.45 13.60 2.87
C ALA A 72 -2.87 14.78 1.98
N ILE A 73 -3.65 14.52 0.93
CA ILE A 73 -4.19 15.55 0.04
C ILE A 73 -5.22 16.40 0.80
N ASP A 74 -6.10 15.79 1.59
CA ASP A 74 -7.09 16.51 2.40
C ASP A 74 -6.41 17.42 3.45
N ALA A 75 -5.39 16.92 4.16
CA ALA A 75 -4.59 17.70 5.08
C ALA A 75 -3.86 18.86 4.38
N TYR A 76 -3.37 18.65 3.15
CA TYR A 76 -2.79 19.71 2.33
C TYR A 76 -3.83 20.76 1.94
N ASP A 77 -5.04 20.35 1.54
CA ASP A 77 -6.12 21.27 1.17
C ASP A 77 -6.60 22.11 2.37
N ILE A 78 -6.62 21.54 3.58
CA ILE A 78 -6.86 22.27 4.83
C ILE A 78 -5.74 23.27 5.09
N GLY A 79 -4.47 22.83 4.99
CA GLY A 79 -3.31 23.71 5.18
C GLY A 79 -3.22 24.84 4.15
N ALA A 80 -3.71 24.61 2.93
CA ALA A 80 -3.77 25.60 1.86
C ALA A 80 -4.99 26.54 1.96
N GLY A 81 -5.87 26.35 2.95
CA GLY A 81 -7.07 27.16 3.15
C GLY A 81 -8.16 26.96 2.09
N LYS A 82 -8.06 25.89 1.29
CA LYS A 82 -9.06 25.53 0.26
C LYS A 82 -10.25 24.79 0.86
N LYS A 83 -10.08 24.27 2.07
CA LYS A 83 -11.07 23.54 2.87
C LYS A 83 -10.87 23.94 4.33
N SER A 84 -11.93 23.99 5.12
CA SER A 84 -11.90 24.35 6.54
C SER A 84 -12.35 23.20 7.42
#